data_AF-A0A6P3ZPN4-F1
#
_entry.id   AF-A0A6P3ZPN4-F1
#
_cell.length_a   1.000
_cell.length_b   1.000
_cell.length_c   1.000
_cell.angle_alpha   90.00
_cell.angle_beta   90.00
_cell.angle_gamma   90.00
#
_symmetry.space_group_name_H-M   'P 1'
#
loop_
_entity.id
_entity.type
_entity.pdbx_description
1 polymer ?
#
loop_
_entity_poly.entity_id
_entity_poly.type
_entity_poly.pdbx_seq_one_letter_code
_entity_poly.pdbx_strand_id
1 'polypeptide(L)'
;MIPRSSALARQRRQKLSDKTRYLQKLLPWDKKMNIATMLEEAYKYVKFLQAQLTALHSMPFHSSIPIPVRGGDLGSVFGILGRLNRNQLLQVLVNSPVAQSLLCSQGCCVFSVEQLDMLKKTHNQKDGDY
;
A
#
# COMPACT_ATOMS: atom_id res chain seq x y z
N MET A 1 -3.70 34.88 -36.39
CA MET A 1 -4.85 33.93 -36.43
C MET A 1 -4.32 32.54 -36.09
N ILE A 2 -4.64 31.98 -34.91
CA ILE A 2 -4.13 30.66 -34.48
C ILE A 2 -4.95 29.57 -35.21
N PRO A 3 -4.33 28.64 -35.97
CA PRO A 3 -5.07 27.65 -36.75
C PRO A 3 -5.96 26.77 -35.87
N ARG A 4 -7.21 26.48 -36.28
CA ARG A 4 -8.16 25.63 -35.51
C ARG A 4 -7.59 24.25 -35.14
N SER A 5 -6.72 23.70 -35.98
CA SER A 5 -5.99 22.45 -35.71
C SER A 5 -5.08 22.56 -34.47
N SER A 6 -4.45 23.71 -34.25
CA SER A 6 -3.56 23.96 -33.11
C SER A 6 -4.33 24.13 -31.79
N ALA A 7 -5.54 24.69 -31.82
CA ALA A 7 -6.42 24.80 -30.66
C ALA A 7 -6.91 23.41 -30.19
N LEU A 8 -7.37 22.57 -31.14
CA LEU A 8 -7.76 21.18 -30.86
C LEU A 8 -6.57 20.34 -30.37
N ALA A 9 -5.40 20.49 -30.98
CA ALA A 9 -4.17 19.81 -30.54
C ALA A 9 -3.75 20.25 -29.12
N ARG A 10 -3.86 21.55 -28.80
CA ARG A 10 -3.60 22.08 -27.46
C ARG A 10 -4.57 21.51 -26.43
N GLN A 11 -5.86 21.41 -26.76
CA GLN A 11 -6.86 20.81 -25.88
C GLN A 11 -6.56 19.33 -25.59
N ARG A 12 -6.12 18.56 -26.60
CA ARG A 12 -5.69 17.16 -26.41
C ARG A 12 -4.49 17.05 -25.47
N ARG A 13 -3.44 17.88 -25.68
CA ARG A 13 -2.26 17.92 -24.80
C ARG A 13 -2.59 18.34 -23.38
N GLN A 14 -3.54 19.27 -23.20
CA GLN A 14 -4.01 19.70 -21.88
C GLN A 14 -4.66 18.52 -21.14
N LYS A 15 -5.62 17.84 -21.78
CA LYS A 15 -6.28 16.65 -21.20
C LYS A 15 -5.27 15.56 -20.82
N LEU A 16 -4.26 15.32 -21.66
CA LEU A 16 -3.20 14.33 -21.36
C LEU A 16 -2.36 14.75 -20.15
N SER A 17 -1.99 16.03 -20.07
CA SER A 17 -1.22 16.58 -18.95
C SER A 17 -2.01 16.51 -17.65
N ASP A 18 -3.32 16.80 -17.69
CA ASP A 18 -4.19 16.71 -16.52
C ASP A 18 -4.30 15.27 -16.00
N LYS A 19 -4.48 14.29 -16.89
CA LYS A 19 -4.48 12.86 -16.52
C LYS A 19 -3.14 12.42 -15.93
N THR A 20 -2.03 12.86 -16.52
CA THR A 20 -0.67 12.56 -16.03
C THR A 20 -0.46 13.12 -14.63
N ARG A 21 -0.87 14.38 -14.39
CA ARG A 21 -0.81 15.00 -13.06
C ARG A 21 -1.71 14.30 -12.04
N TYR A 22 -2.88 13.84 -12.46
CA TYR A 22 -3.77 13.09 -11.56
C TYR A 22 -3.14 11.75 -11.15
N LEU A 23 -2.55 11.03 -12.10
CA LEU A 23 -1.82 9.81 -11.81
C LEU A 23 -0.68 10.06 -10.80
N GLN A 24 0.12 11.11 -11.01
CA GLN A 24 1.20 11.49 -10.08
C GLN A 24 0.71 11.70 -8.64
N LYS A 25 -0.49 12.26 -8.45
CA LYS A 25 -1.06 12.50 -7.12
C LYS A 25 -1.55 11.23 -6.42
N LEU A 26 -1.93 10.20 -7.17
CA LEU A 26 -2.43 8.95 -6.62
C LEU A 26 -1.31 7.98 -6.23
N LEU A 27 -0.13 8.17 -6.79
CA LEU A 27 1.00 7.32 -6.56
C LEU A 27 1.66 7.65 -5.20
N PRO A 28 2.10 6.63 -4.42
CA PRO A 28 2.73 6.84 -3.11
C PRO A 28 4.17 7.37 -3.20
N TRP A 29 4.64 7.79 -4.38
CA TRP A 29 5.99 8.29 -4.60
C TRP A 29 5.99 9.80 -4.78
N ASP A 30 6.68 10.50 -3.88
CA ASP A 30 6.82 11.96 -3.91
C ASP A 30 7.98 12.42 -4.83
N LYS A 31 8.71 11.46 -5.42
CA LYS A 31 9.86 11.74 -6.29
C LYS A 31 9.41 12.00 -7.72
N LYS A 32 9.97 13.04 -8.35
CA LYS A 32 9.84 13.27 -9.80
C LYS A 32 10.40 12.06 -10.57
N MET A 33 9.53 11.40 -11.32
CA MET A 33 9.85 10.21 -12.10
C MET A 33 9.53 10.44 -13.58
N ASN A 34 10.29 9.79 -14.48
CA ASN A 34 9.99 9.79 -15.91
C ASN A 34 8.62 9.12 -16.14
N ILE A 35 7.86 9.57 -17.16
CA ILE A 35 6.55 9.02 -17.52
C ILE A 35 6.60 7.50 -17.72
N ALA A 36 7.63 6.97 -18.38
CA ALA A 36 7.75 5.53 -18.61
C ALA A 36 7.82 4.76 -17.28
N THR A 37 8.73 5.15 -16.40
CA THR A 37 8.90 4.55 -15.07
C THR A 37 7.67 4.79 -14.20
N MET A 38 7.03 5.97 -14.27
CA MET A 38 5.82 6.28 -13.52
C MET A 38 4.66 5.34 -13.89
N LEU A 39 4.51 5.01 -15.18
CA LEU A 39 3.47 4.07 -15.63
C LEU A 39 3.78 2.64 -15.18
N GLU A 40 5.04 2.23 -15.21
CA GLU A 40 5.46 0.91 -14.73
C GLU A 40 5.21 0.75 -13.23
N GLU A 41 5.62 1.73 -12.43
CA GLU A 41 5.40 1.72 -10.99
C GLU A 41 3.92 1.85 -10.64
N ALA A 42 3.13 2.58 -11.44
CA ALA A 42 1.67 2.60 -11.29
C ALA A 42 1.05 1.21 -11.50
N TYR A 43 1.53 0.44 -12.48
CA TYR A 43 1.08 -0.94 -12.68
C TYR A 43 1.42 -1.82 -11.48
N LYS A 44 2.67 -1.75 -10.99
CA LYS A 44 3.11 -2.48 -9.79
C LYS A 44 2.28 -2.10 -8.56
N TYR A 45 2.00 -0.82 -8.40
CA TYR A 45 1.18 -0.32 -7.29
C TYR A 45 -0.25 -0.88 -7.32
N VAL A 46 -0.89 -0.92 -8.49
CA VAL A 46 -2.23 -1.52 -8.64
C VAL A 46 -2.20 -3.01 -8.28
N LYS A 47 -1.17 -3.75 -8.72
CA LYS A 47 -0.99 -5.17 -8.35
C LYS A 47 -0.80 -5.35 -6.85
N PHE A 48 0.01 -4.52 -6.23
CA PHE A 48 0.19 -4.48 -4.79
C PHE A 48 -1.14 -4.22 -4.07
N LEU A 49 -1.92 -3.22 -4.49
CA LEU A 49 -3.21 -2.92 -3.88
C LEU A 49 -4.21 -4.08 -3.99
N GLN A 50 -4.24 -4.77 -5.13
CA GLN A 50 -5.07 -5.97 -5.30
C GLN A 50 -4.67 -7.08 -4.32
N ALA A 51 -3.36 -7.32 -4.17
CA ALA A 51 -2.85 -8.31 -3.21
C ALA A 51 -3.14 -7.90 -1.76
N GLN A 52 -2.94 -6.63 -1.41
CA GLN A 52 -3.21 -6.08 -0.09
C GLN A 52 -4.70 -6.19 0.28
N LEU A 53 -5.61 -5.92 -0.66
CA LEU A 53 -7.05 -6.11 -0.44
C LEU A 53 -7.41 -7.57 -0.18
N THR A 54 -6.81 -8.49 -0.95
CA THR A 54 -7.03 -9.94 -0.80
C THR A 54 -6.52 -10.44 0.56
N ALA A 55 -5.36 -9.95 0.99
CA ALA A 55 -4.80 -10.23 2.30
C ALA A 55 -5.69 -9.67 3.43
N LEU A 56 -6.23 -8.46 3.28
CA LEU A 56 -7.12 -7.87 4.28
C LEU A 56 -8.48 -8.58 4.36
N HIS A 57 -9.04 -9.02 3.23
CA HIS A 57 -10.30 -9.77 3.20
C HIS A 57 -10.20 -11.15 3.87
N SER A 58 -9.04 -11.78 3.83
CA SER A 58 -8.80 -13.07 4.50
C SER A 58 -8.39 -12.91 5.98
N MET A 59 -8.36 -11.67 6.49
CA MET A 59 -7.94 -11.37 7.86
C MET A 59 -9.09 -11.59 8.85
N PRO A 60 -8.88 -12.30 9.97
CA PRO A 60 -9.90 -12.45 11.00
C PRO A 60 -10.27 -11.11 11.66
N PHE A 61 -11.56 -10.90 11.92
CA PHE A 61 -12.07 -9.69 12.57
C PHE A 61 -11.62 -9.54 14.04
N HIS A 62 -11.16 -10.63 14.67
CA HIS A 62 -10.79 -10.71 16.09
C HIS A 62 -9.30 -10.95 16.35
N SER A 63 -8.39 -10.53 15.46
CA SER A 63 -6.97 -10.70 15.79
C SER A 63 -6.55 -9.78 16.93
N SER A 64 -6.26 -10.35 18.09
CA SER A 64 -5.67 -9.61 19.20
C SER A 64 -4.24 -9.22 18.80
N ILE A 65 -3.91 -7.93 18.90
CA ILE A 65 -2.52 -7.50 18.76
C ILE A 65 -1.85 -7.86 20.08
N PRO A 66 -0.85 -8.77 20.10
CA PRO A 66 -0.02 -8.90 21.28
C PRO A 66 0.89 -7.67 21.27
N ILE A 67 0.46 -6.59 21.94
CA ILE A 67 1.33 -5.44 22.19
C ILE A 67 2.39 -5.94 23.18
N PRO A 68 3.68 -6.04 22.80
CA PRO A 68 4.71 -6.35 23.77
C PRO A 68 4.94 -5.08 24.58
N VAL A 69 4.23 -4.95 25.70
CA VAL A 69 4.54 -3.97 26.75
C VAL A 69 5.82 -4.44 27.44
N ARG A 70 6.98 -4.24 26.79
CA ARG A 70 8.28 -4.36 27.45
C ARG A 70 8.60 -2.99 28.02
N GLY A 71 8.52 -2.88 29.36
CA GLY A 71 8.81 -1.65 30.09
C GLY A 71 10.18 -1.10 29.71
N GLY A 72 10.20 0.14 29.23
CA GLY A 72 11.40 0.81 28.75
C GLY A 72 11.08 2.07 27.93
N ASP A 73 10.73 3.15 28.63
CA ASP A 73 11.07 4.54 28.31
C ASP A 73 10.97 5.05 26.85
N LEU A 74 9.84 4.82 26.17
CA LEU A 74 9.50 5.43 24.86
C LEU A 74 8.11 6.09 24.88
N GLY A 75 7.70 6.61 26.05
CA GLY A 75 6.31 6.91 26.41
C GLY A 75 5.60 8.05 25.66
N SER A 76 6.28 8.88 24.85
CA SER A 76 5.64 10.09 24.31
C SER A 76 5.15 10.01 22.86
N VAL A 77 5.73 9.17 21.99
CA VAL A 77 5.36 9.12 20.56
C VAL A 77 4.29 8.04 20.31
N PHE A 78 4.38 6.91 20.99
CA PHE A 78 3.45 5.79 20.79
C PHE A 78 2.14 5.93 21.59
N GLY A 79 2.05 6.88 22.53
CA GLY A 79 0.87 7.07 23.38
C GLY A 79 -0.41 7.42 22.62
N ILE A 80 -0.31 8.03 21.43
CA ILE A 80 -1.46 8.33 20.57
C ILE A 80 -1.92 7.08 19.81
N LEU A 81 -0.98 6.33 19.22
CA LEU A 81 -1.29 5.10 18.48
C LEU A 81 -1.75 3.96 19.40
N GLY A 82 -1.25 3.92 20.64
CA GLY A 82 -1.64 2.93 21.65
C GLY A 82 -3.08 3.06 22.15
N ARG A 83 -3.75 4.19 21.89
CA ARG A 83 -5.19 4.37 22.17
C ARG A 83 -6.09 3.87 21.04
N LEU A 84 -5.54 3.56 19.87
CA LEU A 84 -6.32 3.14 18.71
C LEU A 84 -6.68 1.66 18.83
N ASN A 85 -7.91 1.33 18.47
CA ASN A 85 -8.29 -0.06 18.33
C ASN A 85 -7.56 -0.70 17.13
N ARG A 86 -7.51 -2.04 17.10
CA ARG A 86 -6.86 -2.81 16.04
C ARG A 86 -7.22 -2.32 14.63
N ASN A 87 -8.51 -2.06 14.37
CA ASN A 87 -8.98 -1.69 13.04
C ASN A 87 -8.57 -0.25 12.69
N GLN A 88 -8.59 0.67 13.64
CA GLN A 88 -8.08 2.03 13.48
C GLN A 88 -6.57 2.02 13.22
N LEU A 89 -5.81 1.23 13.97
CA LEU A 89 -4.38 1.07 13.74
C LEU A 89 -4.09 0.46 12.37
N LEU A 90 -4.84 -0.58 11.99
CA LEU A 90 -4.72 -1.21 10.68
C LEU A 90 -5.04 -0.22 9.57
N GLN A 91 -6.10 0.59 9.71
CA GLN A 91 -6.43 1.65 8.76
C GLN A 91 -5.33 2.70 8.65
N VAL A 92 -4.75 3.14 9.76
CA VAL A 92 -3.63 4.10 9.74
C VAL A 92 -2.43 3.48 9.01
N LEU A 93 -2.10 2.22 9.30
CA LEU A 93 -0.98 1.53 8.67
C LEU A 93 -1.18 1.36 7.16
N VAL A 94 -2.33 0.83 6.73
CA VAL A 94 -2.55 0.50 5.30
C VAL A 94 -2.89 1.70 4.43
N ASN A 95 -3.34 2.82 5.02
CA ASN A 95 -3.62 4.07 4.29
C ASN A 95 -2.49 5.10 4.39
N SER A 96 -1.45 4.84 5.20
CA SER A 96 -0.30 5.73 5.29
C SER A 96 0.50 5.73 3.99
N PRO A 97 0.73 6.88 3.33
CA PRO A 97 1.50 6.94 2.09
C PRO A 97 2.93 6.40 2.23
N VAL A 98 3.55 6.66 3.38
CA VAL A 98 4.92 6.18 3.67
C VAL A 98 4.94 4.65 3.78
N ALA A 99 3.94 4.08 4.47
CA ALA A 99 3.82 2.63 4.59
C ALA A 99 3.53 1.97 3.23
N GLN A 100 2.61 2.54 2.44
CA GLN A 100 2.30 2.04 1.10
C GLN A 100 3.51 2.09 0.16
N SER A 101 4.31 3.16 0.21
CA SER A 101 5.55 3.28 -0.57
C SER A 101 6.55 2.18 -0.19
N LEU A 102 6.75 1.96 1.12
CA LEU A 102 7.66 0.93 1.62
C LEU A 102 7.20 -0.48 1.26
N LEU A 103 5.93 -0.80 1.52
CA LEU A 103 5.34 -2.10 1.27
C LEU A 103 5.34 -2.44 -0.22
N CYS A 104 4.96 -1.49 -1.08
CA CYS A 104 5.01 -1.67 -2.52
C CYS A 104 6.45 -1.85 -3.02
N SER A 105 7.41 -1.10 -2.48
CA SER A 105 8.83 -1.25 -2.84
C SER A 105 9.42 -2.59 -2.40
N GLN A 106 8.94 -3.15 -1.29
CA GLN A 106 9.39 -4.46 -0.78
C GLN A 106 8.58 -5.63 -1.37
N GLY A 107 7.48 -5.36 -2.08
CA GLY A 107 6.56 -6.39 -2.55
C GLY A 107 5.85 -7.14 -1.42
N CYS A 108 5.72 -6.52 -0.25
CA CYS A 108 5.13 -7.14 0.94
C CYS A 108 3.73 -6.61 1.21
N CYS A 109 2.82 -7.45 1.73
CA CYS A 109 1.50 -7.04 2.20
C CYS A 109 1.40 -7.16 3.73
N VAL A 110 0.46 -6.44 4.33
CA VAL A 110 0.14 -6.58 5.77
C VAL A 110 -0.69 -7.84 5.98
N PHE A 111 -0.23 -8.72 6.88
CA PHE A 111 -0.92 -9.94 7.29
C PHE A 111 -1.12 -9.98 8.81
N SER A 112 -2.15 -10.70 9.25
CA SER A 112 -2.34 -11.05 10.65
C SER A 112 -1.45 -12.23 11.05
N VAL A 113 -1.23 -12.38 12.36
CA VAL A 113 -0.44 -13.49 12.91
C VAL A 113 -1.14 -14.84 12.65
N GLU A 114 -2.48 -14.88 12.66
CA GLU A 114 -3.23 -16.09 12.37
C GLU A 114 -3.10 -16.50 10.90
N GLN A 115 -3.13 -15.54 9.96
CA GLN A 115 -2.91 -15.82 8.55
C GLN A 115 -1.51 -16.40 8.31
N LEU A 116 -0.51 -15.90 9.04
CA LEU A 116 0.85 -16.41 8.96
C LEU A 116 0.96 -17.83 9.51
N ASP A 117 0.26 -18.16 10.60
CA ASP A 117 0.22 -19.51 11.17
C ASP A 117 -0.45 -20.51 10.21
N MET A 118 -1.55 -20.12 9.56
CA MET A 118 -2.21 -20.93 8.54
C MET A 118 -1.28 -21.23 7.35
N LEU A 119 -0.55 -20.22 6.87
CA LEU A 119 0.40 -20.39 5.75
C LEU A 119 1.56 -21.33 6.12
N LYS A 120 2.06 -21.24 7.36
CA LYS A 120 3.13 -22.12 7.85
C LYS A 120 2.68 -23.58 7.99
N LYS A 121 1.44 -23.82 8.42
CA LYS A 121 0.84 -25.17 8.49
C LYS A 121 0.76 -25.83 7.11
N THR A 122 0.44 -25.06 6.06
CA THR A 122 0.40 -25.59 4.70
C THR A 122 1.77 -25.95 4.11
N HIS A 123 2.86 -25.36 4.63
CA HIS A 123 4.23 -25.68 4.20
C HIS A 123 4.74 -26.98 4.85
N ASN A 124 4.47 -27.17 6.14
CA ASN A 124 4.95 -28.34 6.89
C ASN A 124 4.22 -29.66 6.54
N GLN A 125 3.10 -29.62 5.81
CA GLN A 125 2.38 -30.81 5.36
C GLN A 125 3.05 -31.48 4.13
N LYS A 126 3.96 -30.80 3.42
CA LYS A 126 4.60 -31.34 2.20
C LYS A 126 5.95 -32.03 2.43
N ASP A 127 6.54 -31.90 3.61
CA ASP A 127 7.85 -32.48 3.93
C ASP A 127 7.76 -33.85 4.64
N GLY A 128 6.56 -34.45 4.68
CA GLY A 128 6.27 -35.70 5.41
C GLY A 128 5.86 -36.90 4.55
N ASP A 129 6.08 -36.85 3.24
CA ASP A 129 5.79 -37.98 2.34
C ASP A 129 7.00 -38.23 1.42
N TYR A 130 8.05 -38.82 1.99
CA TYR A 130 9.08 -39.60 1.30
C TYR A 130 9.79 -40.53 2.30
#